data_AF-A0A3R8LLV4-F1
#
_entry.id   AF-A0A3R8LLV4-F1
#
_cell.length_a   1.000
_cell.length_b   1.000
_cell.length_c   1.000
_cell.angle_alpha   90.00
_cell.angle_beta   90.00
_cell.angle_gamma   90.00
#
_symmetry.space_group_name_H-M   'P 1'
#
loop_
_entity.id
_entity.type
_entity.pdbx_description
1 polymer ?
#
loop_
_entity_poly.entity_id
_entity_poly.type
_entity_poly.pdbx_seq_one_letter_code
_entity_poly.pdbx_strand_id
1 'polypeptide(L)'
;MSSVLTMLERKNPNNLNSLYLLNRPVYKIQPDHRLTLAKEYATAGNVTAIQRDDQERYHVKFAQRNELVITAKKVVNCTTAAITPSCHAFLQSFGFHLPTNEPLGTKGPLDHPEVLLPITLLTTMPTHYVVVDCEFGNLFRRTSASNTINWQVYKFLGLKTNVFQLSAISFNAHRQSTIFFNRYFDNPNFLPEKKLTGLAETGLTLAEYERQGAPLAIIKAFTNQVLQAQLPLVFWDQTQDVKYLRRVIAAHYAELTPTEQKIVTTPVSIFDAQAFTNTIINHGNHKSGYHDLPLNGLAALFNLTNSHQHNAIWDVQTTEAVMRKMDHLYQQPPVQTVQPAPIYTPTPQTPLPTRDKQQNRHAKYALVHKLHARGKTYREIAAVTGISISGVNYILKKAVATSSANGVTPGLESV
;
A
#
# COMPACT_ATOMS: atom_id res chain seq x y z
N MET A 1 16.26 8.13 -18.87
CA MET A 1 16.13 7.63 -17.48
C MET A 1 15.45 8.71 -16.66
N SER A 2 14.25 8.45 -16.11
CA SER A 2 13.56 9.46 -15.30
C SER A 2 14.17 9.58 -13.91
N SER A 3 14.66 10.77 -13.54
CA SER A 3 15.12 11.02 -12.17
C SER A 3 13.94 11.41 -11.27
N VAL A 4 13.86 10.76 -10.10
CA VAL A 4 12.85 11.06 -9.09
C VAL A 4 13.40 12.15 -8.19
N LEU A 5 12.66 13.25 -8.07
CA LEU A 5 13.03 14.40 -7.26
C LEU A 5 12.24 14.39 -5.96
N THR A 6 12.87 14.87 -4.90
CA THR A 6 12.25 15.05 -3.58
C THR A 6 11.53 16.39 -3.50
N MET A 7 12.11 17.43 -4.10
CA MET A 7 11.60 18.81 -4.04
C MET A 7 11.80 19.53 -5.37
N LEU A 8 10.86 20.42 -5.70
CA LEU A 8 10.93 21.30 -6.85
C LEU A 8 10.36 22.68 -6.49
N GLU A 9 11.13 23.72 -6.78
CA GLU A 9 10.68 25.11 -6.75
C GLU A 9 10.33 25.58 -8.17
N ARG A 10 9.11 26.10 -8.34
CA ARG A 10 8.61 26.65 -9.58
C ARG A 10 8.44 28.16 -9.50
N LYS A 11 9.01 28.86 -10.48
CA LYS A 11 8.73 30.27 -10.76
C LYS A 11 7.32 30.44 -11.31
N ASN A 12 6.53 31.31 -10.69
CA ASN A 12 5.24 31.74 -11.22
C ASN A 12 5.33 33.18 -11.72
N PRO A 13 5.05 33.46 -13.00
CA PRO A 13 4.94 34.84 -13.47
C PRO A 13 3.80 35.54 -12.70
N ASN A 14 4.07 36.75 -12.20
CA ASN A 14 3.11 37.63 -11.51
C ASN A 14 2.54 37.07 -10.18
N ASN A 15 3.16 36.04 -9.59
CA ASN A 15 2.76 35.49 -8.31
C ASN A 15 3.98 34.92 -7.58
N LEU A 16 3.86 34.64 -6.29
CA LEU A 16 4.90 33.99 -5.51
C LEU A 16 5.27 32.62 -6.09
N ASN A 17 6.55 32.27 -6.00
CA ASN A 17 7.06 30.96 -6.39
C ASN A 17 6.33 29.87 -5.61
N SER A 18 6.18 28.71 -6.24
CA SER A 18 5.56 27.54 -5.61
C SER A 18 6.60 26.50 -5.27
N LEU A 19 6.51 25.92 -4.08
CA LEU A 19 7.33 24.79 -3.65
C LEU A 19 6.49 23.52 -3.66
N TYR A 20 6.99 22.50 -4.36
CA TYR A 20 6.46 21.14 -4.37
C TYR A 20 7.45 20.26 -3.63
N LEU A 21 6.96 19.51 -2.64
CA LEU A 21 7.75 18.62 -1.81
C LEU A 21 7.01 17.30 -1.66
N LEU A 22 7.70 16.17 -1.84
CA LEU A 22 7.08 14.84 -1.73
C LEU A 22 6.33 14.68 -0.41
N ASN A 23 5.14 14.08 -0.49
CA ASN A 23 4.23 13.81 0.62
C ASN A 23 3.80 15.05 1.41
N ARG A 24 3.76 16.22 0.77
CA ARG A 24 3.35 17.50 1.38
C ARG A 24 2.40 18.29 0.47
N PRO A 25 1.59 19.21 1.01
CA PRO A 25 0.83 20.15 0.19
C PRO A 25 1.76 21.12 -0.55
N VAL A 26 1.22 21.83 -1.52
CA VAL A 26 1.97 22.86 -2.26
C VAL A 26 2.07 24.13 -1.42
N TYR A 27 3.26 24.72 -1.37
CA TYR A 27 3.50 25.98 -0.68
C TYR A 27 3.76 27.12 -1.66
N LYS A 28 3.51 28.36 -1.22
CA LYS A 28 4.05 29.59 -1.77
C LYS A 28 5.26 30.02 -0.96
N ILE A 29 6.29 30.47 -1.65
CA ILE A 29 7.50 31.02 -1.03
C ILE A 29 7.31 32.53 -0.94
N GLN A 30 7.23 33.04 0.29
CA GLN A 30 7.18 34.47 0.59
C GLN A 30 8.55 35.10 0.30
N PRO A 31 8.62 36.45 0.15
CA PRO A 31 9.89 37.15 -0.07
C PRO A 31 10.96 36.91 1.01
N ASP A 32 10.53 36.60 2.24
CA ASP A 32 11.40 36.26 3.38
C ASP A 32 11.65 34.74 3.52
N HIS A 33 11.46 33.99 2.43
CA HIS A 33 11.59 32.53 2.36
C HIS A 33 10.65 31.74 3.28
N ARG A 34 9.65 32.39 3.89
CA ARG A 34 8.60 31.67 4.59
C ARG A 34 7.69 30.93 3.62
N LEU A 35 7.25 29.74 4.01
CA LEU A 35 6.31 28.94 3.26
C LEU A 35 4.89 29.22 3.75
N THR A 36 3.96 29.46 2.83
CA THR A 36 2.52 29.50 3.16
C THR A 36 1.77 28.54 2.25
N LEU A 37 0.63 28.00 2.68
CA LEU A 37 -0.12 27.07 1.81
C LEU A 37 -0.59 27.78 0.54
N ALA A 38 -0.34 27.16 -0.62
CA ALA A 38 -0.84 27.65 -1.89
C ALA A 38 -2.33 27.32 -2.01
N LYS A 39 -3.19 28.30 -1.69
CA LYS A 39 -4.65 28.12 -1.62
C LYS A 39 -5.26 27.59 -2.92
N GLU A 40 -4.68 27.93 -4.07
CA GLU A 40 -5.10 27.45 -5.39
C GLU A 40 -4.80 25.95 -5.63
N TYR A 41 -4.05 25.32 -4.73
CA TYR A 41 -3.79 23.87 -4.70
C TYR A 41 -4.45 23.19 -3.49
N ALA A 42 -5.34 23.87 -2.74
CA ALA A 42 -5.95 23.31 -1.54
C ALA A 42 -6.70 21.99 -1.78
N THR A 43 -7.27 21.81 -2.97
CA THR A 43 -7.97 20.58 -3.40
C THR A 43 -7.07 19.55 -4.08
N ALA A 44 -5.79 19.86 -4.31
CA ALA A 44 -4.87 18.95 -4.99
C ALA A 44 -4.41 17.78 -4.10
N GLY A 45 -4.52 17.93 -2.78
CA GLY A 45 -3.91 17.02 -1.82
C GLY A 45 -2.39 17.14 -1.81
N ASN A 46 -1.71 16.11 -1.31
CA ASN A 46 -0.25 16.09 -1.25
C ASN A 46 0.37 15.78 -2.62
N VAL A 47 1.58 16.27 -2.84
CA VAL A 47 2.43 15.84 -3.95
C VAL A 47 2.87 14.39 -3.71
N THR A 48 2.59 13.51 -4.65
CA THR A 48 2.85 12.06 -4.53
C THR A 48 4.08 11.62 -5.32
N ALA A 49 4.43 12.34 -6.38
CA ALA A 49 5.66 12.11 -7.13
C ALA A 49 6.12 13.40 -7.80
N ILE A 50 7.45 13.55 -7.92
CA ILE A 50 8.09 14.56 -8.75
C ILE A 50 9.10 13.83 -9.62
N GLN A 51 8.94 13.87 -10.94
CA GLN A 51 9.76 13.13 -11.89
C GLN A 51 10.23 14.04 -13.00
N ARG A 52 11.45 13.83 -13.48
CA ARG A 52 11.96 14.49 -14.68
C ARG A 52 11.96 13.49 -15.83
N ASP A 53 11.34 13.85 -16.95
CA ASP A 53 11.31 13.00 -18.15
C ASP A 53 12.53 13.22 -19.05
N ASP A 54 12.65 12.39 -20.10
CA ASP A 54 13.77 12.46 -21.05
C ASP A 54 13.75 13.74 -21.92
N GLN A 55 12.68 14.53 -21.86
CA GLN A 55 12.53 15.82 -22.54
C GLN A 55 12.76 17.01 -21.60
N GLU A 56 13.34 16.77 -20.41
CA GLU A 56 13.64 17.79 -19.41
C GLU A 56 12.39 18.53 -18.88
N ARG A 57 11.25 17.86 -18.90
CA ARG A 57 10.00 18.31 -18.29
C ARG A 57 9.84 17.65 -16.93
N TYR A 58 9.31 18.44 -16.01
CA TYR A 58 9.11 18.05 -14.63
C TYR A 58 7.64 17.75 -14.40
N HIS A 59 7.35 16.52 -14.03
CA HIS A 59 6.02 15.98 -13.78
C HIS A 59 5.78 15.96 -12.28
N VAL A 60 4.82 16.77 -11.82
CA VAL A 60 4.37 16.79 -10.42
C VAL A 60 3.01 16.11 -10.34
N LYS A 61 2.95 14.98 -9.66
CA LYS A 61 1.70 14.25 -9.41
C LYS A 61 1.13 14.60 -8.05
N PHE A 62 -0.19 14.64 -7.95
CA PHE A 62 -0.90 14.94 -6.72
C PHE A 62 -1.83 13.80 -6.35
N ALA A 63 -2.22 13.73 -5.07
CA ALA A 63 -3.16 12.73 -4.59
C ALA A 63 -4.58 12.88 -5.19
N GLN A 64 -4.99 14.11 -5.50
CA GLN A 64 -6.40 14.43 -5.86
C GLN A 64 -6.53 15.36 -7.07
N ARG A 65 -5.43 15.68 -7.75
CA ARG A 65 -5.40 16.55 -8.93
C ARG A 65 -4.58 15.91 -10.04
N ASN A 66 -4.98 16.19 -11.28
CA ASN A 66 -4.23 15.83 -12.47
C ASN A 66 -2.78 16.31 -12.39
N GLU A 67 -1.90 15.52 -13.00
CA GLU A 67 -0.48 15.82 -13.10
C GLU A 67 -0.24 17.23 -13.66
N LEU A 68 0.73 17.91 -13.07
CA LEU A 68 1.22 19.20 -13.54
C LEU A 68 2.57 19.01 -14.21
N VAL A 69 2.65 19.36 -15.49
CA VAL A 69 3.91 19.34 -16.26
C VAL A 69 4.51 20.74 -16.27
N ILE A 70 5.77 20.85 -15.87
CA ILE A 70 6.53 22.10 -15.72
C ILE A 70 7.76 22.02 -16.62
N THR A 71 7.98 23.05 -17.43
CA THR A 71 9.19 23.13 -18.27
C THR A 71 10.38 23.63 -17.45
N ALA A 72 11.60 23.23 -17.83
CA ALA A 72 12.84 23.62 -17.14
C ALA A 72 12.97 25.15 -16.93
N LYS A 73 12.50 25.97 -17.88
CA LYS A 73 12.51 27.44 -17.77
C LYS A 73 11.72 28.00 -16.58
N LYS A 74 10.79 27.21 -16.01
CA LYS A 74 9.98 27.59 -14.84
C LYS A 74 10.49 26.96 -13.55
N VAL A 75 11.54 26.16 -13.59
CA VAL A 75 12.14 25.55 -12.39
C VAL A 75 13.29 26.42 -11.90
N VAL A 76 13.24 26.79 -10.62
CA VAL A 76 14.29 27.61 -9.98
C VAL A 76 15.30 26.70 -9.30
N ASN A 77 14.81 25.72 -8.56
CA ASN A 77 15.63 24.78 -7.81
C ASN A 77 14.94 23.42 -7.74
N CYS A 78 15.70 22.34 -7.67
CA CYS A 78 15.18 21.00 -7.41
C CYS A 78 16.26 20.12 -6.77
N THR A 79 15.85 19.08 -6.06
CA THR A 79 16.80 18.16 -5.41
C THR A 79 16.26 16.75 -5.32
N THR A 80 17.17 15.78 -5.26
CA THR A 80 16.95 14.36 -4.98
C THR A 80 17.34 13.98 -3.55
N ALA A 81 17.83 14.94 -2.76
CA ALA A 81 18.27 14.69 -1.39
C ALA A 81 17.12 14.10 -0.54
N ALA A 82 17.47 13.19 0.38
CA ALA A 82 16.50 12.56 1.27
C ALA A 82 15.97 13.54 2.31
N ILE A 83 14.70 13.38 2.70
CA ILE A 83 14.08 14.17 3.76
C ILE A 83 14.48 13.58 5.12
N THR A 84 15.73 13.78 5.53
CA THR A 84 16.29 13.28 6.80
C THR A 84 17.16 14.35 7.47
N PRO A 85 17.14 14.49 8.81
CA PRO A 85 16.36 13.72 9.79
C PRO A 85 14.90 14.16 9.91
N SER A 86 14.54 15.35 9.39
CA SER A 86 13.17 15.85 9.40
C SER A 86 12.89 16.76 8.21
N CYS A 87 11.61 16.94 7.88
CA CYS A 87 11.17 17.88 6.84
C CYS A 87 11.54 19.33 7.18
N HIS A 88 11.55 19.69 8.46
CA HIS A 88 11.91 21.03 8.90
C HIS A 88 13.40 21.29 8.66
N ALA A 89 14.27 20.38 9.12
CA ALA A 89 15.71 20.49 8.90
C ALA A 89 16.05 20.47 7.40
N PHE A 90 15.37 19.63 6.63
CA PHE A 90 15.49 19.60 5.17
C PHE A 90 15.13 20.94 4.53
N LEU A 91 13.97 21.52 4.86
CA LEU A 91 13.54 22.81 4.30
C LEU A 91 14.47 23.96 4.73
N GLN A 92 14.94 23.94 5.97
CA GLN A 92 15.93 24.90 6.49
C GLN A 92 17.27 24.80 5.77
N SER A 93 17.73 23.60 5.37
CA SER A 93 18.97 23.46 4.59
C SER A 93 18.87 24.11 3.20
N PHE A 94 17.66 24.38 2.72
CA PHE A 94 17.40 25.16 1.50
C PHE A 94 16.98 26.62 1.80
N GLY A 95 17.09 27.07 3.05
CA GLY A 95 16.75 28.42 3.48
C GLY A 95 15.26 28.71 3.65
N PHE A 96 14.39 27.69 3.62
CA PHE A 96 12.94 27.88 3.78
C PHE A 96 12.51 27.80 5.25
N HIS A 97 11.52 28.63 5.61
CA HIS A 97 10.95 28.67 6.95
C HIS A 97 9.47 28.27 6.92
N LEU A 98 9.06 27.25 7.68
CA LEU A 98 7.64 26.95 7.85
C LEU A 98 6.98 28.03 8.74
N PRO A 99 5.71 28.40 8.51
CA PRO A 99 5.06 29.45 9.27
C PRO A 99 4.77 28.93 10.69
N THR A 100 5.23 29.65 11.71
CA THR A 100 5.03 29.33 13.12
C THR A 100 3.63 29.68 13.65
N ASN A 101 2.81 30.43 12.89
CA ASN A 101 1.52 30.95 13.36
C ASN A 101 0.37 30.50 12.44
N GLU A 102 -0.39 29.48 12.86
CA GLU A 102 -1.77 29.27 12.41
C GLU A 102 -2.71 30.28 13.11
N PRO A 103 -3.86 30.65 12.50
CA PRO A 103 -4.83 31.55 13.13
C PRO A 103 -5.38 30.96 14.43
N LEU A 104 -5.56 31.83 15.44
CA LEU A 104 -6.26 31.52 16.69
C LEU A 104 -7.61 30.84 16.40
N GLY A 105 -7.70 29.56 16.73
CA GLY A 105 -8.90 28.74 16.52
C GLY A 105 -8.66 27.24 16.53
N THR A 106 -7.41 26.82 16.37
CA THR A 106 -6.95 25.47 16.67
C THR A 106 -5.86 25.58 17.72
N LYS A 107 -5.97 24.81 18.81
CA LYS A 107 -4.88 24.57 19.76
C LYS A 107 -3.59 24.45 18.94
N GLY A 108 -2.53 25.17 19.35
CA GLY A 108 -1.23 25.16 18.65
C GLY A 108 -0.70 23.74 18.42
N PRO A 109 0.46 23.55 17.77
CA PRO A 109 1.08 22.23 17.75
C PRO A 109 1.15 21.76 19.20
N LEU A 110 0.27 20.82 19.57
CA LEU A 110 0.32 20.18 20.85
C LEU A 110 1.73 19.60 20.87
N ASP A 111 2.53 19.95 21.87
CA ASP A 111 3.61 19.09 22.34
C ASP A 111 2.93 17.78 22.72
N HIS A 112 2.64 16.99 21.69
CA HIS A 112 1.99 15.72 21.84
C HIS A 112 3.08 14.83 22.39
N PRO A 113 2.90 14.30 23.61
CA PRO A 113 3.86 13.36 24.14
C PRO A 113 3.98 12.19 23.17
N GLU A 114 5.19 11.65 23.06
CA GLU A 114 5.47 10.53 22.20
C GLU A 114 4.80 9.27 22.78
N VAL A 115 3.53 9.07 22.43
CA VAL A 115 2.72 7.95 22.90
C VAL A 115 2.87 6.74 21.99
N LEU A 116 2.79 5.54 22.57
CA LEU A 116 2.91 4.26 21.86
C LEU A 116 4.12 4.20 20.91
N LEU A 117 5.27 4.76 21.28
CA LEU A 117 6.48 4.63 20.47
C LEU A 117 6.94 3.18 20.43
N PRO A 118 7.37 2.64 19.28
CA PRO A 118 7.91 1.30 19.24
C PRO A 118 9.33 1.30 19.83
N ILE A 119 9.62 0.45 20.82
CA ILE A 119 11.00 0.11 21.19
C ILE A 119 11.64 -0.72 20.08
N THR A 120 10.88 -1.69 19.59
CA THR A 120 11.37 -2.71 18.67
C THR A 120 10.23 -3.17 17.77
N LEU A 121 10.51 -3.22 16.47
CA LEU A 121 9.71 -3.98 15.52
C LEU A 121 10.17 -5.42 15.58
N LEU A 122 9.31 -6.29 16.08
CA LEU A 122 9.59 -7.71 16.22
C LEU A 122 9.60 -8.38 14.85
N THR A 123 10.65 -9.15 14.56
CA THR A 123 10.78 -9.94 13.34
C THR A 123 10.36 -11.40 13.53
N THR A 124 10.21 -11.82 14.78
CA THR A 124 9.72 -13.14 15.18
C THR A 124 8.40 -13.01 15.94
N MET A 125 7.54 -14.00 15.75
CA MET A 125 6.23 -14.00 16.40
C MET A 125 6.39 -14.13 17.93
N PRO A 126 5.81 -13.22 18.74
CA PRO A 126 5.84 -13.35 20.19
C PRO A 126 5.00 -14.54 20.65
N THR A 127 5.34 -15.13 21.81
CA THR A 127 4.57 -16.24 22.40
C THR A 127 3.38 -15.76 23.24
N HIS A 128 3.49 -14.60 23.88
CA HIS A 128 2.41 -13.96 24.63
C HIS A 128 2.25 -12.52 24.13
N TYR A 129 1.08 -12.19 23.60
CA TYR A 129 0.85 -10.94 22.88
C TYR A 129 -0.61 -10.51 22.92
N VAL A 130 -0.86 -9.30 22.44
CA VAL A 130 -2.20 -8.75 22.22
C VAL A 130 -2.36 -8.42 20.75
N VAL A 131 -3.32 -9.05 20.08
CA VAL A 131 -3.72 -8.66 18.73
C VAL A 131 -4.67 -7.46 18.86
N VAL A 132 -4.38 -6.39 18.13
CA VAL A 132 -5.11 -5.12 18.14
C VAL A 132 -5.54 -4.78 16.72
N ASP A 133 -6.77 -4.29 16.58
CA ASP A 133 -7.30 -3.79 15.31
C ASP A 133 -8.24 -2.60 15.56
N CYS A 134 -8.29 -1.68 14.60
CA CYS A 134 -9.17 -0.53 14.61
C CYS A 134 -10.02 -0.46 13.35
N GLU A 135 -11.29 -0.10 13.53
CA GLU A 135 -12.11 0.43 12.44
C GLU A 135 -12.11 1.95 12.45
N PHE A 136 -12.27 2.55 11.28
CA PHE A 136 -12.21 4.01 11.11
C PHE A 136 -13.53 4.61 10.60
N GLY A 137 -13.80 5.83 11.02
CA GLY A 137 -14.90 6.65 10.53
C GLY A 137 -14.39 7.95 9.90
N ASN A 138 -15.00 8.36 8.78
CA ASN A 138 -14.79 9.70 8.22
C ASN A 138 -15.46 10.75 9.11
N LEU A 139 -14.82 11.91 9.23
CA LEU A 139 -15.28 13.02 10.06
C LEU A 139 -15.99 14.08 9.20
N PHE A 140 -17.09 14.59 9.73
CA PHE A 140 -17.93 15.60 9.14
C PHE A 140 -18.35 16.63 10.18
N ARG A 141 -18.52 17.87 9.76
CA ARG A 141 -19.13 18.93 10.55
C ARG A 141 -20.47 19.26 9.94
N ARG A 142 -21.50 19.23 10.77
CA ARG A 142 -22.83 19.73 10.42
C ARG A 142 -22.76 21.24 10.28
N THR A 143 -23.13 21.77 9.12
CA THR A 143 -23.38 23.19 8.92
C THR A 143 -24.87 23.39 8.65
N SER A 144 -25.47 24.30 9.40
CA SER A 144 -26.86 24.71 9.23
C SER A 144 -26.89 26.04 8.51
N ALA A 145 -27.38 26.04 7.28
CA ALA A 145 -27.91 27.23 6.61
C ALA A 145 -29.44 27.13 6.65
N SER A 146 -30.13 28.26 6.52
CA SER A 146 -31.50 28.58 6.95
C SER A 146 -32.66 27.67 6.50
N ASN A 147 -32.42 26.52 5.87
CA ASN A 147 -33.33 25.40 5.65
C ASN A 147 -32.61 24.12 5.11
N THR A 148 -31.31 23.98 5.32
CA THR A 148 -30.52 22.87 4.75
C THR A 148 -29.45 22.40 5.74
N ILE A 149 -29.46 21.09 6.02
CA ILE A 149 -28.37 20.43 6.74
C ILE A 149 -27.33 20.01 5.71
N ASN A 150 -26.14 20.59 5.78
CA ASN A 150 -25.01 20.17 4.97
C ASN A 150 -23.95 19.50 5.86
N TRP A 151 -23.41 18.39 5.39
CA TRP A 151 -22.28 17.73 6.02
C TRP A 151 -21.01 18.05 5.23
N GLN A 152 -20.08 18.74 5.86
CA GLN A 152 -18.79 19.07 5.25
C GLN A 152 -17.70 18.23 5.88
N VAL A 153 -16.77 17.71 5.07
CA VAL A 153 -15.62 16.95 5.58
C VAL A 153 -14.88 17.79 6.61
N TYR A 154 -14.75 17.23 7.81
CA TYR A 154 -14.08 17.85 8.93
C TYR A 154 -12.69 17.23 9.10
N LYS A 155 -11.69 18.06 9.42
CA LYS A 155 -10.35 17.57 9.76
C LYS A 155 -10.09 17.80 11.24
N PHE A 156 -9.99 16.73 12.01
CA PHE A 156 -9.53 16.78 13.39
C PHE A 156 -8.01 16.66 13.41
N LEU A 157 -7.32 17.68 13.92
CA LEU A 157 -5.84 17.80 13.94
C LEU A 157 -5.17 17.71 12.54
N GLY A 158 -5.94 17.81 11.45
CA GLY A 158 -5.45 17.59 10.06
C GLY A 158 -5.80 16.25 9.39
N LEU A 159 -6.48 15.33 10.09
CA LEU A 159 -6.96 14.05 9.52
C LEU A 159 -8.48 14.09 9.36
N LYS A 160 -8.97 13.55 8.23
CA LYS A 160 -10.40 13.47 7.90
C LYS A 160 -11.10 12.25 8.51
N THR A 161 -10.39 11.50 9.35
CA THR A 161 -10.75 10.17 9.83
C THR A 161 -10.33 10.03 11.28
N ASN A 162 -11.06 9.22 12.04
CA ASN A 162 -10.76 8.88 13.42
C ASN A 162 -11.16 7.44 13.73
N VAL A 163 -10.68 6.90 14.85
CA VAL A 163 -11.04 5.55 15.32
C VAL A 163 -12.54 5.51 15.61
N PHE A 164 -13.22 4.53 15.03
CA PHE A 164 -14.63 4.22 15.24
C PHE A 164 -14.80 2.98 16.14
N GLN A 165 -13.97 1.95 15.97
CA GLN A 165 -13.94 0.78 16.84
C GLN A 165 -12.48 0.48 17.20
N LEU A 166 -12.25 0.03 18.42
CA LEU A 166 -10.96 -0.48 18.89
C LEU A 166 -11.19 -1.80 19.58
N SER A 167 -10.51 -2.83 19.08
CA SER A 167 -10.57 -4.18 19.63
C SER A 167 -9.17 -4.68 19.96
N ALA A 168 -9.08 -5.46 21.03
CA ALA A 168 -7.85 -6.11 21.43
C ALA A 168 -8.13 -7.43 22.16
N ILE A 169 -7.46 -8.51 21.76
CA ILE A 169 -7.55 -9.81 22.44
C ILE A 169 -6.12 -10.31 22.70
N SER A 170 -5.84 -10.77 23.92
CA SER A 170 -4.56 -11.40 24.23
C SER A 170 -4.54 -12.88 23.95
N PHE A 171 -3.37 -13.37 23.53
CA PHE A 171 -3.11 -14.78 23.26
C PHE A 171 -1.78 -15.19 23.89
N ASN A 172 -1.75 -16.36 24.50
CA ASN A 172 -0.53 -17.05 24.94
C ASN A 172 -0.44 -18.39 24.21
N ALA A 173 0.59 -18.57 23.39
CA ALA A 173 0.79 -19.71 22.52
C ALA A 173 -0.47 -20.04 21.69
N HIS A 174 -1.02 -19.04 21.00
CA HIS A 174 -2.24 -19.13 20.18
C HIS A 174 -3.51 -19.55 20.93
N ARG A 175 -3.53 -19.40 22.26
CA ARG A 175 -4.72 -19.58 23.08
C ARG A 175 -5.11 -18.26 23.69
N GLN A 176 -6.37 -17.88 23.52
CA GLN A 176 -6.89 -16.64 24.10
C GLN A 176 -6.63 -16.63 25.62
N SER A 177 -6.08 -15.53 26.12
CA SER A 177 -5.82 -15.30 27.54
C SER A 177 -6.77 -14.23 28.10
N THR A 178 -6.33 -13.43 29.07
CA THR A 178 -7.22 -12.67 29.95
C THR A 178 -7.75 -11.35 29.36
N ILE A 179 -7.08 -10.76 28.38
CA ILE A 179 -7.47 -9.47 27.82
C ILE A 179 -8.50 -9.70 26.72
N PHE A 180 -9.67 -9.09 26.91
CA PHE A 180 -10.72 -8.98 25.91
C PHE A 180 -11.27 -7.56 25.93
N PHE A 181 -10.96 -6.79 24.89
CA PHE A 181 -11.34 -5.39 24.75
C PHE A 181 -12.07 -5.21 23.42
N ASN A 182 -13.25 -4.60 23.45
CA ASN A 182 -14.00 -4.20 22.26
C ASN A 182 -14.82 -2.96 22.63
N ARG A 183 -14.52 -1.82 22.02
CA ARG A 183 -15.20 -0.54 22.29
C ARG A 183 -15.42 0.24 21.00
N TYR A 184 -16.55 0.94 20.93
CA TYR A 184 -16.92 1.82 19.83
C TYR A 184 -16.86 3.27 20.29
N PHE A 185 -16.23 4.14 19.51
CA PHE A 185 -16.13 5.57 19.81
C PHE A 185 -17.40 6.29 19.37
N ASP A 186 -18.01 7.01 20.31
CA ASP A 186 -19.06 7.98 20.00
C ASP A 186 -18.43 9.36 19.73
N ASN A 187 -18.12 9.62 18.45
CA ASN A 187 -17.64 10.91 18.00
C ASN A 187 -18.80 11.70 17.36
N PRO A 188 -19.15 12.89 17.87
CA PRO A 188 -20.24 13.69 17.30
C PRO A 188 -19.96 14.19 15.88
N ASN A 189 -18.71 14.08 15.40
CA ASN A 189 -18.32 14.41 14.03
C ASN A 189 -18.40 13.19 13.09
N PHE A 190 -18.82 12.00 13.53
CA PHE A 190 -19.23 10.97 12.59
C PHE A 190 -20.62 11.30 12.02
N LEU A 191 -20.94 10.74 10.84
CA LEU A 191 -22.31 10.79 10.37
C LEU A 191 -23.22 9.95 11.30
N PRO A 192 -24.51 10.29 11.43
CA PRO A 192 -25.44 9.58 12.31
C PRO A 192 -25.48 8.06 12.09
N GLU A 193 -25.28 7.60 10.86
CA GLU A 193 -25.26 6.18 10.50
C GLU A 193 -24.21 5.41 11.28
N LYS A 194 -23.03 5.99 11.55
CA LYS A 194 -21.99 5.33 12.35
C LYS A 194 -22.42 5.10 13.79
N LYS A 195 -23.14 6.07 14.37
CA LYS A 195 -23.71 5.91 15.72
C LYS A 195 -24.78 4.82 15.76
N LEU A 196 -25.63 4.75 14.73
CA LEU A 196 -26.61 3.67 14.57
C LEU A 196 -25.92 2.30 14.40
N THR A 197 -24.84 2.21 13.61
CA THR A 197 -24.03 0.99 13.51
C THR A 197 -23.48 0.58 14.88
N GLY A 198 -22.86 1.50 15.62
CA GLY A 198 -22.32 1.19 16.95
C GLY A 198 -23.39 0.72 17.95
N LEU A 199 -24.59 1.32 17.92
CA LEU A 199 -25.72 0.88 18.73
C LEU A 199 -26.20 -0.52 18.35
N ALA A 200 -26.29 -0.82 17.05
CA ALA A 200 -26.69 -2.13 16.56
C ALA A 200 -25.70 -3.23 16.95
N GLU A 201 -24.39 -2.95 16.83
CA GLU A 201 -23.32 -3.91 17.16
C GLU A 201 -23.20 -4.16 18.67
N THR A 202 -23.48 -3.15 19.49
CA THR A 202 -23.31 -3.25 20.96
C THR A 202 -24.58 -3.69 21.69
N GLY A 203 -25.76 -3.50 21.09
CA GLY A 203 -27.05 -3.75 21.73
C GLY A 203 -27.34 -2.82 22.93
N LEU A 204 -26.56 -1.75 23.11
CA LEU A 204 -26.69 -0.82 24.24
C LEU A 204 -27.84 0.18 24.01
N THR A 205 -28.35 0.75 25.11
CA THR A 205 -29.17 1.96 25.02
C THR A 205 -28.34 3.15 24.55
N LEU A 206 -28.99 4.18 24.01
CA LEU A 206 -28.31 5.41 23.54
C LEU A 206 -27.42 6.03 24.63
N ALA A 207 -27.95 6.20 25.84
CA ALA A 207 -27.21 6.82 26.95
C ALA A 207 -26.02 5.96 27.39
N GLU A 208 -26.14 4.63 27.38
CA GLU A 208 -25.04 3.74 27.70
C GLU A 208 -23.96 3.75 26.62
N TYR A 209 -24.36 3.77 25.35
CA TYR A 209 -23.44 3.89 24.23
C TYR A 209 -22.67 5.22 24.26
N GLU A 210 -23.34 6.34 24.50
CA GLU A 210 -22.70 7.65 24.64
C GLU A 210 -21.69 7.68 25.78
N ARG A 211 -22.05 7.08 26.93
CA ARG A 211 -21.18 7.00 28.10
C ARG A 211 -19.98 6.08 27.87
N GLN A 212 -20.19 4.86 27.36
CA GLN A 212 -19.11 3.90 27.09
C GLN A 212 -18.25 4.34 25.90
N GLY A 213 -18.86 5.03 24.94
CA GLY A 213 -18.26 5.49 23.70
C GLY A 213 -17.47 6.79 23.82
N ALA A 214 -17.54 7.46 24.98
CA ALA A 214 -16.80 8.69 25.23
C ALA A 214 -15.29 8.46 25.01
N PRO A 215 -14.62 9.23 24.13
CA PRO A 215 -13.22 8.97 23.76
C PRO A 215 -12.26 8.84 24.95
N LEU A 216 -12.37 9.72 25.95
CA LEU A 216 -11.54 9.65 27.16
C LEU A 216 -11.80 8.35 27.95
N ALA A 217 -13.04 7.91 28.06
CA ALA A 217 -13.39 6.69 28.78
C ALA A 217 -12.79 5.45 28.09
N ILE A 218 -12.86 5.39 26.76
CA ILE A 218 -12.23 4.31 25.98
C ILE A 218 -10.72 4.34 26.13
N ILE A 219 -10.08 5.51 26.04
CA ILE A 219 -8.63 5.62 26.19
C ILE A 219 -8.19 5.14 27.58
N LYS A 220 -8.85 5.58 28.65
CA LYS A 220 -8.55 5.09 30.01
C LYS A 220 -8.75 3.58 30.12
N ALA A 221 -9.83 3.05 29.56
CA ALA A 221 -10.09 1.62 29.56
C ALA A 221 -9.02 0.84 28.78
N PHE A 222 -8.63 1.30 27.59
CA PHE A 222 -7.58 0.67 26.77
C PHE A 222 -6.22 0.72 27.48
N THR A 223 -5.87 1.86 28.08
CA THR A 223 -4.65 2.01 28.86
C THR A 223 -4.60 1.01 30.01
N ASN A 224 -5.67 0.91 30.81
CA ASN A 224 -5.68 0.11 32.03
C ASN A 224 -5.93 -1.40 31.76
N GLN A 225 -6.66 -1.75 30.70
CA GLN A 225 -6.98 -3.15 30.40
C GLN A 225 -6.01 -3.80 29.41
N VAL A 226 -5.40 -3.01 28.53
CA VAL A 226 -4.55 -3.52 27.44
C VAL A 226 -3.10 -3.09 27.64
N LEU A 227 -2.82 -1.79 27.62
CA LEU A 227 -1.44 -1.29 27.63
C LEU A 227 -0.72 -1.56 28.95
N GLN A 228 -1.45 -1.55 30.08
CA GLN A 228 -0.89 -1.85 31.40
C GLN A 228 -0.23 -3.22 31.49
N ALA A 229 -0.68 -4.20 30.68
CA ALA A 229 -0.10 -5.54 30.64
C ALA A 229 1.30 -5.58 30.00
N GLN A 230 1.68 -4.52 29.25
CA GLN A 230 2.99 -4.39 28.60
C GLN A 230 3.38 -5.58 27.71
N LEU A 231 2.37 -6.24 27.13
CA LEU A 231 2.57 -7.30 26.15
C LEU A 231 2.90 -6.71 24.78
N PRO A 232 3.66 -7.43 23.93
CA PRO A 232 3.80 -7.09 22.51
C PRO A 232 2.45 -6.88 21.84
N LEU A 233 2.32 -5.78 21.11
CA LEU A 233 1.13 -5.46 20.32
C LEU A 233 1.30 -6.00 18.91
N VAL A 234 0.32 -6.76 18.47
CA VAL A 234 0.27 -7.38 17.15
C VAL A 234 -0.79 -6.67 16.32
N PHE A 235 -0.43 -6.29 15.10
CA PHE A 235 -1.36 -5.74 14.11
C PHE A 235 -1.24 -6.53 12.82
N TRP A 236 -2.28 -6.56 11.98
CA TRP A 236 -2.10 -7.04 10.62
C TRP A 236 -1.17 -6.11 9.84
N ASP A 237 -1.54 -4.84 9.67
CA ASP A 237 -0.66 -3.74 9.23
C ASP A 237 -0.75 -2.64 10.27
N GLN A 238 0.34 -2.36 10.99
CA GLN A 238 0.30 -1.39 12.10
C GLN A 238 0.10 0.07 11.66
N THR A 239 0.26 0.37 10.36
CA THR A 239 0.46 1.73 9.87
C THR A 239 -0.69 2.68 10.18
N GLN A 240 -1.94 2.29 9.93
CA GLN A 240 -3.08 3.16 10.22
C GLN A 240 -3.49 3.06 11.69
N ASP A 241 -3.56 1.86 12.25
CA ASP A 241 -3.97 1.62 13.63
C ASP A 241 -3.14 2.44 14.62
N VAL A 242 -1.82 2.28 14.56
CA VAL A 242 -0.90 3.01 15.46
C VAL A 242 -1.00 4.52 15.21
N LYS A 243 -1.11 4.96 13.96
CA LYS A 243 -1.23 6.38 13.62
C LYS A 243 -2.47 7.02 14.25
N TYR A 244 -3.65 6.39 14.15
CA TYR A 244 -4.87 6.96 14.72
C TYR A 244 -4.93 6.76 16.24
N LEU A 245 -4.45 5.64 16.78
CA LEU A 245 -4.36 5.40 18.22
C LEU A 245 -3.46 6.42 18.91
N ARG A 246 -2.25 6.66 18.39
CA ARG A 246 -1.35 7.68 18.93
C ARG A 246 -2.02 9.04 19.01
N ARG A 247 -2.73 9.39 17.95
CA ARG A 247 -3.37 10.69 17.83
C ARG A 247 -4.55 10.86 18.79
N VAL A 248 -5.40 9.85 18.93
CA VAL A 248 -6.54 9.93 19.83
C VAL A 248 -6.07 9.95 21.29
N ILE A 249 -5.05 9.16 21.64
CA ILE A 249 -4.43 9.18 22.97
C ILE A 249 -3.79 10.55 23.23
N ALA A 250 -2.98 11.07 22.30
CA ALA A 250 -2.29 12.34 22.47
C ALA A 250 -3.24 13.55 22.56
N ALA A 251 -4.44 13.46 21.96
CA ALA A 251 -5.47 14.49 22.07
C ALA A 251 -6.07 14.58 23.49
N HIS A 252 -6.05 13.49 24.24
CA HIS A 252 -6.62 13.37 25.59
C HIS A 252 -5.56 13.18 26.69
N TYR A 253 -4.28 13.29 26.36
CA TYR A 253 -3.18 12.99 27.28
C TYR A 253 -3.23 13.80 28.58
N ALA A 254 -3.54 15.10 28.48
CA ALA A 254 -3.64 15.98 29.65
C ALA A 254 -4.79 15.60 30.61
N GLU A 255 -5.76 14.80 30.15
CA GLU A 255 -6.91 14.34 30.92
C GLU A 255 -6.68 12.94 31.55
N LEU A 256 -5.53 12.33 31.26
CA LEU A 256 -5.08 11.07 31.87
C LEU A 256 -4.43 11.33 33.22
N THR A 257 -4.55 10.36 34.13
CA THR A 257 -3.82 10.37 35.40
C THR A 257 -2.31 10.22 35.19
N PRO A 258 -1.45 10.61 36.14
CA PRO A 258 0.00 10.42 36.01
C PRO A 258 0.42 8.97 35.73
N THR A 259 -0.30 8.00 36.31
CA THR A 259 -0.08 6.57 36.05
C THR A 259 -0.44 6.20 34.61
N GLU A 260 -1.60 6.63 34.12
CA GLU A 260 -2.03 6.39 32.74
C GLU A 260 -1.09 7.08 31.74
N GLN A 261 -0.66 8.31 32.02
CA GLN A 261 0.34 9.05 31.23
C GLN A 261 1.65 8.27 31.11
N LYS A 262 2.15 7.71 32.22
CA LYS A 262 3.33 6.85 32.23
C LYS A 262 3.12 5.60 31.38
N ILE A 263 1.95 4.96 31.45
CA ILE A 263 1.66 3.75 30.66
C ILE A 263 1.65 4.08 29.16
N VAL A 264 0.94 5.12 28.73
CA VAL A 264 0.82 5.44 27.29
C VAL A 264 2.09 5.98 26.66
N THR A 265 3.01 6.53 27.46
CA THR A 265 4.36 6.95 27.04
C THR A 265 5.41 5.87 27.22
N THR A 266 5.08 4.75 27.89
CA THR A 266 5.98 3.60 27.95
C THR A 266 6.13 3.04 26.54
N PRO A 267 7.35 2.96 26.02
CA PRO A 267 7.56 2.41 24.69
C PRO A 267 7.08 0.94 24.59
N VAL A 268 6.51 0.56 23.44
CA VAL A 268 5.86 -0.74 23.20
C VAL A 268 6.65 -1.61 22.23
N SER A 269 6.49 -2.93 22.29
CA SER A 269 6.96 -3.83 21.23
C SER A 269 5.83 -4.04 20.23
N ILE A 270 6.13 -3.95 18.93
CA ILE A 270 5.14 -4.14 17.87
C ILE A 270 5.58 -5.29 16.96
N PHE A 271 4.67 -6.23 16.69
CA PHE A 271 4.82 -7.25 15.66
C PHE A 271 3.82 -6.98 14.54
N ASP A 272 4.32 -6.85 13.31
CA ASP A 272 3.51 -6.60 12.13
C ASP A 272 3.32 -7.92 11.37
N ALA A 273 2.11 -8.48 11.43
CA ALA A 273 1.81 -9.79 10.90
C ALA A 273 1.83 -9.82 9.36
N GLN A 274 1.45 -8.71 8.69
CA GLN A 274 1.58 -8.57 7.24
C GLN A 274 3.05 -8.57 6.83
N ALA A 275 3.92 -7.84 7.54
CA ALA A 275 5.35 -7.88 7.28
C ALA A 275 5.93 -9.29 7.46
N PHE A 276 5.43 -10.05 8.45
CA PHE A 276 5.83 -11.45 8.65
C PHE A 276 5.45 -12.37 7.48
N THR A 277 4.38 -12.07 6.73
CA THR A 277 4.07 -12.83 5.50
C THR A 277 5.23 -12.78 4.50
N ASN A 278 5.92 -11.63 4.39
CA ASN A 278 7.07 -11.49 3.52
C ASN A 278 8.21 -12.41 3.98
N THR A 279 8.44 -12.54 5.29
CA THR A 279 9.44 -13.48 5.84
C THR A 279 9.15 -14.91 5.41
N ILE A 280 7.89 -15.36 5.47
CA ILE A 280 7.49 -16.72 5.08
C ILE A 280 7.68 -16.94 3.57
N ILE A 281 7.21 -16.01 2.75
CA ILE A 281 7.32 -16.13 1.28
C ILE A 281 8.78 -16.10 0.85
N ASN A 282 9.58 -15.23 1.45
CA ASN A 282 11.02 -15.11 1.17
C ASN A 282 11.80 -16.34 1.62
N HIS A 283 11.41 -16.95 2.75
CA HIS A 283 11.96 -18.23 3.21
C HIS A 283 11.75 -19.35 2.18
N GLY A 284 10.53 -19.47 1.62
CA GLY A 284 10.23 -20.48 0.60
C GLY A 284 10.87 -20.21 -0.78
N ASN A 285 11.01 -18.94 -1.16
CA ASN A 285 11.49 -18.55 -2.49
C ASN A 285 13.02 -18.36 -2.57
N HIS A 286 13.74 -18.42 -1.45
CA HIS A 286 15.17 -18.07 -1.35
C HIS A 286 15.49 -16.70 -1.99
N LYS A 287 14.57 -15.74 -1.88
CA LYS A 287 14.65 -14.39 -2.45
C LYS A 287 14.01 -13.39 -1.49
N SER A 288 14.44 -12.13 -1.55
CA SER A 288 13.82 -11.04 -0.79
C SER A 288 12.81 -10.28 -1.65
N GLY A 289 11.60 -10.09 -1.13
CA GLY A 289 10.53 -9.32 -1.75
C GLY A 289 9.49 -8.83 -0.74
N TYR A 290 8.66 -7.89 -1.19
CA TYR A 290 7.48 -7.39 -0.49
C TYR A 290 6.23 -7.82 -1.27
N HIS A 291 5.25 -8.35 -0.57
CA HIS A 291 4.06 -8.97 -1.13
C HIS A 291 2.75 -8.34 -0.65
N ASP A 292 2.77 -7.62 0.48
CA ASP A 292 1.69 -6.79 1.04
C ASP A 292 0.30 -7.44 0.95
N LEU A 293 0.22 -8.72 1.34
CA LEU A 293 -1.02 -9.48 1.24
C LEU A 293 -2.07 -8.90 2.21
N PRO A 294 -3.32 -8.70 1.78
CA PRO A 294 -4.39 -8.26 2.68
C PRO A 294 -4.85 -9.41 3.57
N LEU A 295 -5.29 -9.10 4.81
CA LEU A 295 -5.73 -10.07 5.81
C LEU A 295 -6.75 -11.07 5.25
N ASN A 296 -7.85 -10.55 4.69
CA ASN A 296 -8.92 -11.38 4.13
C ASN A 296 -8.47 -12.21 2.92
N GLY A 297 -7.51 -11.71 2.14
CA GLY A 297 -6.93 -12.47 1.04
C GLY A 297 -6.14 -13.68 1.53
N LEU A 298 -5.29 -13.51 2.55
CA LEU A 298 -4.54 -14.62 3.12
C LEU A 298 -5.44 -15.57 3.94
N ALA A 299 -6.41 -15.03 4.68
CA ALA A 299 -7.41 -15.82 5.38
C ALA A 299 -8.15 -16.78 4.44
N ALA A 300 -8.58 -16.29 3.27
CA ALA A 300 -9.23 -17.12 2.25
C ALA A 300 -8.32 -18.25 1.74
N LEU A 301 -7.02 -17.99 1.53
CA LEU A 301 -6.05 -19.02 1.14
C LEU A 301 -5.90 -20.12 2.20
N PHE A 302 -6.08 -19.77 3.48
CA PHE A 302 -6.10 -20.73 4.59
C PHE A 302 -7.47 -21.32 4.88
N ASN A 303 -8.46 -21.08 4.00
CA ASN A 303 -9.84 -21.50 4.17
C ASN A 303 -10.46 -21.00 5.50
N LEU A 304 -10.08 -19.79 5.91
CA LEU A 304 -10.66 -19.06 7.03
C LEU A 304 -11.68 -18.06 6.49
N THR A 305 -12.86 -17.99 7.10
CA THR A 305 -13.92 -17.07 6.70
C THR A 305 -14.24 -16.11 7.83
N ASN A 306 -14.10 -14.80 7.58
CA ASN A 306 -14.66 -13.76 8.41
C ASN A 306 -16.02 -13.33 7.82
N SER A 307 -17.12 -13.63 8.51
CA SER A 307 -18.48 -13.24 8.09
C SER A 307 -18.81 -11.78 8.39
N HIS A 308 -17.98 -11.09 9.18
CA HIS A 308 -18.15 -9.70 9.60
C HIS A 308 -16.87 -8.92 9.29
N GLN A 309 -16.49 -8.87 8.02
CA GLN A 309 -15.38 -8.04 7.57
C GLN A 309 -15.63 -6.57 7.91
N HIS A 310 -14.57 -5.82 8.19
CA HIS A 310 -14.64 -4.43 8.64
C HIS A 310 -15.27 -4.29 10.03
N ASN A 311 -14.96 -5.25 10.91
CA ASN A 311 -15.34 -5.22 12.31
C ASN A 311 -14.13 -5.66 13.12
N ALA A 312 -13.59 -4.74 13.92
CA ALA A 312 -12.27 -4.91 14.51
C ALA A 312 -12.16 -6.15 15.40
N ILE A 313 -13.23 -6.57 16.10
CA ILE A 313 -13.13 -7.78 16.95
C ILE A 313 -13.02 -9.06 16.13
N TRP A 314 -13.68 -9.10 14.98
CA TRP A 314 -13.61 -10.23 14.05
C TRP A 314 -12.28 -10.23 13.28
N ASP A 315 -11.77 -9.05 12.94
CA ASP A 315 -10.47 -8.91 12.28
C ASP A 315 -9.30 -9.23 13.24
N VAL A 316 -9.42 -8.95 14.54
CA VAL A 316 -8.51 -9.47 15.59
C VAL A 316 -8.50 -11.00 15.61
N GLN A 317 -9.67 -11.64 15.64
CA GLN A 317 -9.77 -13.11 15.63
C GLN A 317 -9.24 -13.72 14.34
N THR A 318 -9.50 -13.06 13.21
CA THR A 318 -9.02 -13.49 11.89
C THR A 318 -7.50 -13.38 11.81
N THR A 319 -6.92 -12.29 12.33
CA THR A 319 -5.47 -12.09 12.42
C THR A 319 -4.81 -13.21 13.23
N GLU A 320 -5.36 -13.55 14.40
CA GLU A 320 -4.88 -14.69 15.20
C GLU A 320 -4.92 -16.02 14.41
N ALA A 321 -6.07 -16.32 13.80
CA ALA A 321 -6.26 -17.57 13.07
C ALA A 321 -5.28 -17.69 11.89
N VAL A 322 -5.02 -16.58 11.19
CA VAL A 322 -4.02 -16.48 10.12
C VAL A 322 -2.61 -16.63 10.68
N MET A 323 -2.28 -15.97 11.80
CA MET A 323 -0.98 -16.08 12.44
C MET A 323 -0.65 -17.52 12.85
N ARG A 324 -1.60 -18.25 13.42
CA ARG A 324 -1.41 -19.66 13.75
C ARG A 324 -1.08 -20.53 12.53
N LYS A 325 -1.67 -20.23 11.37
CA LYS A 325 -1.34 -20.91 10.09
C LYS A 325 0.05 -20.51 9.59
N MET A 326 0.39 -19.24 9.70
CA MET A 326 1.70 -18.70 9.34
C MET A 326 2.84 -19.29 10.17
N ASP A 327 2.69 -19.37 11.50
CA ASP A 327 3.67 -19.99 12.39
C ASP A 327 3.89 -21.46 12.04
N HIS A 328 2.80 -22.20 11.81
CA HIS A 328 2.88 -23.60 11.38
C HIS A 328 3.62 -23.76 10.05
N LEU A 329 3.38 -22.89 9.06
CA LEU A 329 4.09 -22.92 7.78
C LEU A 329 5.56 -22.55 7.91
N TYR A 330 5.89 -21.56 8.75
CA TYR A 330 7.26 -21.11 8.95
C TYR A 330 8.14 -22.21 9.57
N GLN A 331 7.56 -23.05 10.44
CA GLN A 331 8.24 -24.18 11.06
C GLN A 331 8.47 -25.37 10.10
N GLN A 332 7.83 -25.37 8.92
CA GLN A 332 8.01 -26.43 7.92
C GLN A 332 9.16 -26.10 6.96
N PRO A 333 10.04 -27.06 6.63
CA PRO A 333 11.05 -26.85 5.61
C PRO A 333 10.39 -26.66 4.23
N PRO A 334 10.84 -25.69 3.40
CA PRO A 334 10.31 -25.51 2.05
C PRO A 334 10.49 -26.79 1.22
N VAL A 335 9.41 -27.25 0.60
CA VAL A 335 9.46 -28.39 -0.34
C VAL A 335 9.84 -27.87 -1.72
N GLN A 336 11.00 -28.29 -2.23
CA GLN A 336 11.38 -28.00 -3.60
C GLN A 336 10.66 -28.95 -4.56
N THR A 337 10.05 -28.38 -5.60
CA THR A 337 9.49 -29.18 -6.68
C THR A 337 10.63 -29.89 -7.42
N VAL A 338 10.44 -31.17 -7.72
CA VAL A 338 11.37 -31.91 -8.59
C VAL A 338 11.25 -31.36 -10.01
N GLN A 339 12.38 -31.32 -10.72
CA GLN A 339 12.38 -30.94 -12.13
C GLN A 339 11.42 -31.86 -12.89
N PRO A 340 10.39 -31.32 -13.57
CA PRO A 340 9.46 -32.15 -14.34
C PRO A 340 10.23 -32.92 -15.41
N ALA A 341 10.14 -34.25 -15.36
CA ALA A 341 10.66 -35.09 -16.42
C ALA A 341 9.60 -35.24 -17.52
N PRO A 342 9.97 -35.17 -18.80
CA PRO A 342 9.06 -35.54 -19.87
C PRO A 342 8.63 -37.00 -19.69
N ILE A 343 7.33 -37.25 -19.78
CA ILE A 343 6.81 -38.61 -19.89
C ILE A 343 7.29 -39.13 -21.25
N TYR A 344 8.33 -39.96 -21.24
CA TYR A 344 8.73 -40.69 -22.44
C TYR A 344 7.63 -41.71 -22.73
N THR A 345 6.72 -41.38 -23.65
CA THR A 345 5.99 -42.41 -24.38
C THR A 345 7.03 -43.28 -25.10
N PRO A 346 7.06 -44.61 -24.90
CA PRO A 346 8.02 -45.45 -25.58
C PRO A 346 7.86 -45.26 -27.08
N THR A 347 8.87 -44.67 -27.70
CA THR A 347 8.99 -44.59 -29.15
C THR A 347 9.06 -46.04 -29.64
N PRO A 348 8.18 -46.48 -30.56
CA PRO A 348 8.33 -47.78 -31.18
C PRO A 348 9.74 -47.87 -31.77
N GLN A 349 10.51 -48.86 -31.34
CA GLN A 349 11.80 -49.15 -31.93
C GLN A 349 11.58 -49.59 -33.38
N THR A 350 11.78 -48.66 -34.31
CA THR A 350 12.06 -49.02 -35.70
C THR A 350 13.08 -48.02 -36.22
N PRO A 351 14.33 -48.43 -36.50
CA PRO A 351 15.30 -47.53 -37.10
C PRO A 351 14.90 -47.35 -38.57
N LEU A 352 14.42 -46.15 -38.91
CA LEU A 352 14.32 -45.72 -40.31
C LEU A 352 15.64 -45.04 -40.72
N PRO A 353 16.12 -45.29 -41.96
CA PRO A 353 17.43 -44.86 -42.39
C PRO A 353 17.56 -43.33 -42.41
N THR A 354 18.74 -42.85 -42.01
CA THR A 354 19.14 -41.44 -42.06
C THR A 354 19.05 -40.91 -43.49
N ARG A 355 18.01 -40.11 -43.77
CA ARG A 355 17.95 -39.21 -44.94
C ARG A 355 18.36 -37.80 -44.53
N ASP A 356 19.14 -37.16 -45.39
CA ASP A 356 19.71 -35.82 -45.22
C ASP A 356 18.72 -34.80 -44.64
N LYS A 357 19.05 -34.30 -43.45
CA LYS A 357 18.19 -33.40 -42.64
C LYS A 357 18.03 -32.00 -43.25
N GLN A 358 18.88 -31.58 -44.21
CA GLN A 358 18.81 -30.24 -44.79
C GLN A 358 17.80 -30.12 -45.94
N GLN A 359 17.73 -31.07 -46.87
CA GLN A 359 16.74 -31.03 -47.96
C GLN A 359 15.29 -31.17 -47.46
N ASN A 360 15.08 -31.98 -46.42
CA ASN A 360 13.74 -32.25 -45.88
C ASN A 360 13.13 -31.03 -45.16
N ARG A 361 13.97 -30.11 -44.65
CA ARG A 361 13.52 -28.89 -43.98
C ARG A 361 12.95 -27.86 -44.96
N HIS A 362 13.59 -27.68 -46.11
CA HIS A 362 13.10 -26.79 -47.17
C HIS A 362 11.79 -27.28 -47.80
N ALA A 363 11.66 -28.59 -48.04
CA ALA A 363 10.43 -29.19 -48.57
C ALA A 363 9.23 -29.00 -47.63
N LYS A 364 9.44 -29.16 -46.31
CA LYS A 364 8.38 -28.95 -45.31
C LYS A 364 7.95 -27.48 -45.20
N TYR A 365 8.88 -26.54 -45.32
CA TYR A 365 8.55 -25.11 -45.30
C TYR A 365 7.75 -24.73 -46.55
N ALA A 366 8.17 -25.19 -47.73
CA ALA A 366 7.44 -24.97 -48.98
C ALA A 366 6.02 -25.55 -48.94
N LEU A 367 5.84 -26.73 -48.33
CA LEU A 367 4.54 -27.35 -48.15
C LEU A 367 3.62 -26.54 -47.23
N VAL A 368 4.14 -26.00 -46.12
CA VAL A 368 3.39 -25.09 -45.22
C VAL A 368 2.89 -23.86 -45.97
N HIS A 369 3.75 -23.21 -46.77
CA HIS A 369 3.36 -22.04 -47.57
C HIS A 369 2.31 -22.39 -48.64
N LYS A 370 2.45 -23.54 -49.32
CA LYS A 370 1.50 -24.00 -50.34
C LYS A 370 0.12 -24.29 -49.76
N LEU A 371 0.05 -24.88 -48.57
CA LEU A 371 -1.23 -25.18 -47.91
C LEU A 371 -1.90 -23.91 -47.37
N HIS A 372 -1.12 -22.98 -46.81
CA HIS A 372 -1.65 -21.68 -46.37
C HIS A 372 -2.18 -20.84 -47.53
N ALA A 373 -1.47 -20.80 -48.66
CA ALA A 373 -1.91 -20.11 -49.88
C ALA A 373 -3.21 -20.70 -50.47
N ARG A 374 -3.54 -21.96 -50.13
CA ARG A 374 -4.81 -22.62 -50.49
C ARG A 374 -5.91 -22.41 -49.46
N GLY A 375 -5.74 -21.48 -48.51
CA GLY A 375 -6.74 -21.10 -47.52
C GLY A 375 -6.86 -22.06 -46.33
N LYS A 376 -5.93 -23.00 -46.14
CA LYS A 376 -5.95 -23.92 -45.00
C LYS A 376 -5.59 -23.22 -43.70
N THR A 377 -6.32 -23.55 -42.63
CA THR A 377 -6.08 -23.03 -41.29
C THR A 377 -4.82 -23.64 -40.67
N TYR A 378 -4.25 -22.98 -39.65
CA TYR A 378 -2.96 -23.40 -39.07
C TYR A 378 -3.05 -24.79 -38.44
N ARG A 379 -4.22 -25.16 -37.91
CA ARG A 379 -4.48 -26.48 -37.33
C ARG A 379 -4.54 -27.57 -38.40
N GLU A 380 -5.15 -27.29 -39.55
CA GLU A 380 -5.17 -28.23 -40.69
C GLU A 380 -3.76 -28.43 -41.28
N ILE A 381 -2.98 -27.36 -41.41
CA ILE A 381 -1.60 -27.44 -41.89
C ILE A 381 -0.74 -28.26 -40.92
N ALA A 382 -0.88 -28.02 -39.63
CA ALA A 382 -0.17 -28.76 -38.58
C ALA A 382 -0.45 -30.27 -38.65
N ALA A 383 -1.72 -30.64 -38.83
CA ALA A 383 -2.14 -32.03 -38.96
C ALA A 383 -1.54 -32.72 -40.19
N VAL A 384 -1.48 -32.04 -41.34
CA VAL A 384 -0.96 -32.62 -42.60
C VAL A 384 0.57 -32.67 -42.63
N THR A 385 1.25 -31.70 -42.01
CA THR A 385 2.71 -31.56 -42.09
C THR A 385 3.46 -32.20 -40.92
N GLY A 386 2.74 -32.57 -39.85
CA GLY A 386 3.33 -33.04 -38.59
C GLY A 386 4.14 -31.95 -37.85
N ILE A 387 3.89 -30.68 -38.16
CA ILE A 387 4.51 -29.51 -37.51
C ILE A 387 3.53 -28.96 -36.47
N SER A 388 4.00 -28.51 -35.31
CA SER A 388 3.12 -27.89 -34.33
C SER A 388 2.45 -26.62 -34.87
N ILE A 389 1.27 -26.27 -34.36
CA ILE A 389 0.53 -25.05 -34.78
C ILE A 389 1.41 -23.79 -34.62
N SER A 390 2.17 -23.70 -33.53
CA SER A 390 3.15 -22.62 -33.31
C SER A 390 4.31 -22.65 -34.31
N GLY A 391 4.75 -23.84 -34.72
CA GLY A 391 5.75 -24.03 -35.77
C GLY A 391 5.26 -23.58 -37.15
N VAL A 392 3.99 -23.85 -37.49
CA VAL A 392 3.34 -23.34 -38.70
C VAL A 392 3.31 -21.82 -38.69
N ASN A 393 2.88 -21.21 -37.58
CA ASN A 393 2.87 -19.74 -37.41
C ASN A 393 4.28 -19.14 -37.55
N TYR A 394 5.28 -19.78 -36.96
CA TYR A 394 6.68 -19.36 -37.08
C TYR A 394 7.17 -19.42 -38.53
N ILE A 395 6.89 -20.49 -39.26
CA ILE A 395 7.29 -20.66 -40.68
C ILE A 395 6.64 -19.57 -41.55
N LEU A 396 5.34 -19.34 -41.38
CA LEU A 396 4.61 -18.32 -42.14
C LEU A 396 5.09 -16.89 -41.83
N LYS A 397 5.42 -16.60 -40.56
CA LYS A 397 5.91 -15.27 -40.15
C LYS A 397 7.36 -14.99 -40.55
N LYS A 398 8.20 -16.01 -40.64
CA LYS A 398 9.62 -15.84 -40.99
C LYS A 398 9.84 -15.31 -42.42
N ALA A 399 8.83 -15.41 -43.29
CA ALA A 399 8.86 -14.84 -44.64
C ALA A 399 8.53 -13.33 -44.71
N VAL A 400 8.06 -12.70 -43.62
CA VAL A 400 7.75 -11.26 -43.62
C VAL A 400 9.00 -10.40 -43.31
N ALA A 401 10.09 -11.01 -42.86
CA ALA A 401 11.31 -10.30 -42.48
C ALA A 401 12.50 -10.65 -43.41
N THR A 402 12.35 -10.46 -44.72
CA THR A 402 13.47 -10.26 -45.64
C THR A 402 12.99 -9.55 -46.92
N SER A 403 12.99 -8.22 -46.93
CA SER A 403 13.40 -7.42 -48.10
C SER A 403 13.32 -5.92 -47.79
N SER A 404 14.45 -5.35 -47.36
CA SER A 404 14.79 -3.94 -47.59
C SER A 404 16.30 -3.77 -47.48
N ALA A 405 17.02 -4.48 -48.33
CA ALA A 405 18.42 -4.19 -48.68
C ALA A 405 18.78 -5.10 -49.86
N ASN A 406 18.62 -4.60 -51.08
CA ASN A 406 19.69 -4.55 -52.08
C ASN A 406 19.10 -4.05 -53.41
N GLY A 407 19.76 -3.02 -53.93
CA GLY A 407 19.41 -2.35 -55.17
C GLY A 407 19.64 -3.21 -56.41
N VAL A 408 18.97 -2.74 -57.47
CA VAL A 408 19.25 -2.89 -58.90
C VAL A 408 20.77 -2.84 -59.14
N THR A 409 21.47 -3.72 -59.88
CA THR A 409 21.33 -4.14 -61.31
C THR A 409 22.26 -5.37 -61.59
N PRO A 410 22.21 -6.01 -62.78
CA PRO A 410 22.58 -7.41 -63.09
C PRO A 410 23.95 -7.62 -63.74
N GLY A 411 24.35 -8.90 -63.89
CA GLY A 411 25.39 -9.41 -64.81
C GLY A 411 25.87 -10.79 -64.34
N LEU A 412 25.45 -11.88 -64.98
CA LEU A 412 26.05 -12.59 -66.13
C LEU A 412 27.16 -13.59 -65.74
N GLU A 413 27.01 -14.81 -66.28
CA GLU A 413 28.03 -15.81 -66.64
C GLU A 413 28.65 -16.67 -65.51
N SER A 414 28.27 -17.97 -65.45
CA SER A 414 29.03 -19.15 -65.95
C SER A 414 30.21 -19.50 -65.02
N VAL A 415 30.28 -20.67 -64.37
CA VAL A 415 30.40 -22.04 -64.90
C VAL A 415 29.93 -23.03 -63.82
#